data_AF-A0A369PSM7-F1
#
_entry.id   AF-A0A369PSM7-F1
#
_cell.length_a   1.000
_cell.length_b   1.000
_cell.length_c   1.000
_cell.angle_alpha   90.00
_cell.angle_beta   90.00
_cell.angle_gamma   90.00
#
_symmetry.space_group_name_H-M   'P 1'
#
loop_
_entity.id
_entity.type
_entity.pdbx_description
1 polymer ?
#
loop_
_entity_poly.entity_id
_entity_poly.type
_entity_poly.pdbx_seq_one_letter_code
_entity_poly.pdbx_strand_id
1 'polypeptide(L)'
;MATEISDIDLWHNLIKGNRIALNNIYSRFFSTLYQYGMRMLQDEDAVRDCIQNLFVRLWINHNKLTPVNNLRGYLISSLRNNIINFRAVEDRFQKVDLESNEVFDLKFTVESVFIQKEEQTEQVKQLSQAMNKLTARQKEIIYLRYFEELDYAEISEIMDLSVKGTYKLSARALEALREVLNIDKFVLLAILLNLKR
;
A
#
# COMPACT_ATOMS: atom_id res chain seq x y z
N MET A 1 -21.93 5.21 -22.53
CA MET A 1 -20.81 4.43 -21.95
C MET A 1 -19.56 5.28 -22.14
N ALA A 2 -19.10 5.98 -21.11
CA ALA A 2 -17.88 6.78 -21.21
C ALA A 2 -16.68 5.83 -21.20
N THR A 3 -15.82 5.92 -22.21
CA THR A 3 -14.55 5.20 -22.28
C THR A 3 -13.72 5.61 -21.07
N GLU A 4 -13.49 4.70 -20.14
CA GLU A 4 -12.70 4.98 -18.96
C GLU A 4 -11.25 5.28 -19.39
N ILE A 5 -10.78 6.50 -19.13
CA ILE A 5 -9.43 6.94 -19.52
C ILE A 5 -8.41 6.10 -18.75
N SER A 6 -7.39 5.60 -19.44
CA SER A 6 -6.34 4.77 -18.83
C SER A 6 -5.51 5.57 -17.82
N ASP A 7 -4.91 4.88 -16.84
CA ASP A 7 -4.05 5.52 -15.83
C ASP A 7 -2.86 6.26 -16.45
N ILE A 8 -2.28 5.69 -17.50
CA ILE A 8 -1.16 6.28 -18.25
C ILE A 8 -1.61 7.57 -18.94
N ASP A 9 -2.80 7.57 -19.55
CA ASP A 9 -3.34 8.76 -20.21
C ASP A 9 -3.70 9.85 -19.20
N LEU A 10 -4.27 9.48 -18.05
CA LEU A 10 -4.50 10.41 -16.95
C LEU A 10 -3.19 11.04 -16.48
N TRP A 11 -2.15 10.23 -16.30
CA TRP A 11 -0.83 10.73 -15.89
C TRP A 11 -0.21 11.67 -16.92
N HIS A 12 -0.23 11.31 -18.20
CA HIS A 12 0.26 12.19 -19.27
C HIS A 12 -0.50 13.51 -19.34
N ASN A 13 -1.82 13.47 -19.15
CA ASN A 13 -2.64 14.69 -19.14
C ASN A 13 -2.35 15.55 -17.89
N LEU A 14 -2.09 14.94 -16.74
CA LEU A 14 -1.64 15.64 -15.54
C LEU A 14 -0.31 16.38 -15.80
N ILE A 15 0.68 15.72 -16.40
CA ILE A 15 1.98 16.33 -16.74
C ILE A 15 1.80 17.56 -17.64
N LYS A 16 0.79 17.56 -18.51
CA LYS A 16 0.43 18.71 -19.36
C LYS A 16 -0.37 19.80 -18.65
N GLY A 17 -0.58 19.69 -17.34
CA GLY A 17 -1.32 20.67 -16.53
C GLY A 17 -2.84 20.51 -16.57
N ASN A 18 -3.37 19.36 -16.99
CA ASN A 18 -4.81 19.13 -17.01
C ASN A 18 -5.35 18.87 -15.60
N ARG A 19 -6.08 19.84 -15.04
CA ARG A 19 -6.74 19.73 -13.73
C ARG A 19 -7.78 18.61 -13.65
N ILE A 20 -8.49 18.34 -14.74
CA ILE A 20 -9.49 17.27 -14.79
C ILE A 20 -8.78 15.92 -14.62
N ALA A 21 -7.58 15.76 -15.20
CA ALA A 21 -6.79 14.55 -15.01
C ALA A 21 -6.38 14.35 -13.55
N LEU A 22 -5.91 15.40 -12.86
CA LEU A 22 -5.62 15.34 -11.42
C LEU A 22 -6.82 14.88 -10.60
N ASN A 23 -8.00 15.45 -10.84
CA ASN A 23 -9.22 15.11 -10.12
C ASN A 23 -9.65 13.66 -10.37
N ASN A 24 -9.47 13.15 -11.60
CA ASN A 24 -9.75 11.75 -11.91
C ASN A 24 -8.77 10.81 -11.19
N ILE A 25 -7.47 11.13 -11.17
CA ILE A 25 -6.47 10.36 -10.43
C ILE A 25 -6.82 10.37 -8.93
N TYR A 26 -7.14 11.54 -8.37
CA TYR A 26 -7.57 11.64 -6.97
C TYR A 26 -8.77 10.74 -6.68
N SER A 27 -9.85 10.90 -7.44
CA SER A 27 -11.09 10.13 -7.23
C SER A 27 -10.87 8.62 -7.38
N ARG A 28 -10.03 8.22 -8.34
CA ARG A 28 -9.72 6.80 -8.62
C ARG A 28 -8.87 6.16 -7.53
N PHE A 29 -7.87 6.87 -7.00
CA PHE A 29 -6.87 6.29 -6.09
C PHE A 29 -7.05 6.66 -4.62
N PHE A 30 -7.93 7.62 -4.29
CA PHE A 30 -8.12 8.09 -2.91
C PHE A 30 -8.44 6.94 -1.95
N SER A 31 -9.40 6.06 -2.29
CA SER A 31 -9.79 4.95 -1.41
C SER A 31 -8.62 3.99 -1.14
N THR A 32 -7.87 3.61 -2.18
CA THR A 32 -6.67 2.75 -2.06
C THR A 32 -5.60 3.41 -1.19
N LEU A 33 -5.28 4.67 -1.46
CA LEU A 33 -4.28 5.44 -0.70
C LEU A 33 -4.70 5.61 0.75
N TYR A 34 -5.98 5.90 1.00
CA TYR A 34 -6.55 6.02 2.33
C TYR A 34 -6.46 4.72 3.10
N GLN A 35 -6.83 3.59 2.50
CA GLN A 35 -6.74 2.28 3.14
C GLN A 35 -5.29 1.91 3.48
N TYR A 36 -4.36 2.08 2.55
CA TYR A 36 -2.94 1.85 2.80
C TYR A 36 -2.41 2.76 3.92
N GLY A 37 -2.72 4.05 3.87
CA GLY A 37 -2.34 5.02 4.89
C GLY A 37 -2.92 4.69 6.27
N MET A 38 -4.21 4.34 6.36
CA MET A 38 -4.87 3.98 7.61
C MET A 38 -4.29 2.72 8.25
N ARG A 39 -3.89 1.74 7.42
CA ARG A 39 -3.19 0.54 7.91
C ARG A 39 -1.83 0.89 8.51
N MET A 40 -1.19 1.96 8.04
CA MET A 40 0.13 2.40 8.49
C MET A 40 0.09 3.35 9.69
N LEU A 41 -0.70 4.42 9.63
CA LEU A 41 -0.74 5.50 10.63
C LEU A 41 -1.79 5.29 11.71
N GLN A 42 -2.95 4.70 11.36
CA GLN A 42 -4.13 4.61 12.22
C GLN A 42 -4.68 5.96 12.71
N ASP A 43 -4.34 7.05 12.02
CA ASP A 43 -4.80 8.40 12.28
C ASP A 43 -5.41 8.94 10.98
N GLU A 44 -6.72 9.16 11.02
CA GLU A 44 -7.52 9.56 9.87
C GLU A 44 -7.14 10.94 9.34
N ASP A 45 -6.85 11.89 10.23
CA ASP A 45 -6.49 13.26 9.85
C ASP A 45 -5.07 13.29 9.29
N ALA A 46 -4.12 12.59 9.94
CA ALA A 46 -2.75 12.49 9.43
C ALA A 46 -2.68 11.79 8.06
N VAL A 47 -3.50 10.76 7.84
CA VAL A 47 -3.57 10.07 6.54
C VAL A 47 -4.14 10.98 5.46
N ARG A 48 -5.23 11.69 5.74
CA ARG A 48 -5.80 12.67 4.80
C ARG A 48 -4.81 13.76 4.47
N ASP A 49 -4.08 14.28 5.45
CA ASP A 49 -3.03 15.26 5.24
C ASP A 49 -1.88 14.72 4.39
N CYS A 50 -1.44 13.48 4.63
CA CYS A 50 -0.40 12.85 3.79
C CYS A 50 -0.84 12.70 2.33
N ILE A 51 -2.11 12.30 2.11
CA ILE A 51 -2.69 12.19 0.77
C ILE A 51 -2.83 13.56 0.13
N GLN A 52 -3.38 14.55 0.85
CA GLN A 52 -3.52 15.90 0.36
C GLN A 52 -2.17 16.49 -0.06
N ASN A 53 -1.15 16.35 0.79
CA ASN A 53 0.21 16.77 0.49
C ASN A 53 0.79 16.08 -0.75
N LEU A 54 0.50 14.80 -0.95
CA LEU A 54 0.88 14.07 -2.18
C LEU A 54 0.28 14.75 -3.40
N PHE A 55 -1.05 14.97 -3.43
CA PHE A 55 -1.72 15.55 -4.60
C PHE A 55 -1.37 17.01 -4.84
N VAL A 56 -1.15 17.79 -3.78
CA VAL A 56 -0.62 19.16 -3.88
C VAL A 56 0.77 19.15 -4.52
N ARG A 57 1.68 18.25 -4.09
CA ARG A 57 3.02 18.12 -4.69
C ARG A 57 2.97 17.68 -6.14
N LEU A 58 2.08 16.76 -6.49
CA LEU A 58 1.85 16.36 -7.89
C LEU A 58 1.43 17.55 -8.74
N TRP A 59 0.49 18.36 -8.27
CA TRP A 59 0.02 19.53 -9.00
C TRP A 59 1.09 20.61 -9.14
N ILE A 60 1.80 20.95 -8.05
CA ILE A 60 2.84 21.99 -8.08
C ILE A 60 3.99 21.58 -9.02
N ASN A 61 4.38 20.31 -9.01
CA ASN A 61 5.54 19.81 -9.75
C ASN A 61 5.17 19.10 -11.06
N HIS A 62 3.92 19.23 -11.54
CA HIS A 62 3.41 18.43 -12.67
C HIS A 62 4.30 18.49 -13.93
N ASN A 63 4.89 19.66 -14.20
CA ASN A 63 5.79 19.89 -15.33
C ASN A 63 7.18 19.23 -15.20
N LYS A 64 7.55 18.76 -14.01
CA LYS A 64 8.81 18.05 -13.73
C LYS A 64 8.61 16.54 -13.57
N LEU A 65 7.37 16.08 -13.54
CA LEU A 65 7.05 14.66 -13.42
C LEU A 65 7.48 13.93 -14.70
N THR A 66 8.09 12.77 -14.53
CA THR A 66 8.40 11.86 -15.64
C THR A 66 7.23 10.93 -15.90
N PRO A 67 7.10 10.39 -17.12
CA PRO A 67 6.20 9.27 -17.38
C PRO A 67 6.48 8.11 -16.41
N VAL A 68 5.41 7.42 -16.00
CA VAL A 68 5.49 6.26 -15.12
C VAL A 68 4.88 5.05 -15.82
N ASN A 69 5.42 3.87 -15.55
CA ASN A 69 4.88 2.62 -16.07
C ASN A 69 3.70 2.11 -15.24
N ASN A 70 3.71 2.38 -13.93
CA ASN A 70 2.62 2.05 -13.01
C ASN A 70 2.29 3.25 -12.11
N LEU A 71 1.15 3.88 -12.38
CA LEU A 71 0.65 5.02 -11.60
C LEU A 71 0.30 4.62 -10.16
N ARG A 72 -0.33 3.46 -9.96
CA ARG A 72 -0.69 2.94 -8.63
C ARG A 72 0.55 2.78 -7.76
N GLY A 73 1.57 2.08 -8.27
CA GLY A 73 2.85 1.87 -7.57
C GLY A 73 3.53 3.18 -7.21
N TYR A 74 3.57 4.14 -8.15
CA TYR A 74 4.11 5.47 -7.90
C TYR A 74 3.39 6.22 -6.77
N LEU A 75 2.05 6.20 -6.77
CA LEU A 75 1.24 6.89 -5.76
C LEU A 75 1.40 6.24 -4.38
N ILE A 76 1.40 4.91 -4.30
CA ILE A 76 1.62 4.17 -3.05
C ILE A 76 3.03 4.46 -2.50
N SER A 77 4.06 4.39 -3.35
CA SER A 77 5.44 4.73 -2.98
C SER A 77 5.55 6.16 -2.44
N SER A 78 4.94 7.12 -3.15
CA SER A 78 4.94 8.52 -2.76
C SER A 78 4.22 8.75 -1.42
N LEU A 79 3.09 8.07 -1.19
CA LEU A 79 2.36 8.16 0.07
C LEU A 79 3.16 7.55 1.21
N ARG A 80 3.75 6.37 1.01
CA ARG A 80 4.60 5.70 1.98
C ARG A 80 5.73 6.63 2.45
N ASN A 81 6.41 7.27 1.49
CA ASN A 81 7.47 8.23 1.78
C ASN A 81 6.96 9.46 2.55
N ASN A 82 5.77 9.98 2.22
CA ASN A 82 5.16 11.06 3.00
C ASN A 82 4.87 10.64 4.45
N ILE A 83 4.35 9.43 4.66
CA ILE A 83 4.04 8.90 6.00
C ILE A 83 5.32 8.69 6.82
N ILE A 84 6.37 8.12 6.22
CA ILE A 84 7.67 7.94 6.90
C ILE A 84 8.23 9.30 7.33
N ASN A 85 8.16 10.30 6.45
CA ASN A 85 8.59 11.65 6.77
C ASN A 85 7.74 12.30 7.87
N PHE A 86 6.42 12.09 7.85
CA PHE A 86 5.51 12.56 8.88
C PHE A 86 5.89 12.00 10.26
N ARG A 87 6.07 10.67 10.37
CA ARG A 87 6.51 10.02 11.62
C ARG A 87 7.89 10.50 12.08
N ALA A 88 8.85 10.59 11.18
CA ALA A 88 10.19 11.08 11.53
C ALA A 88 10.18 12.52 12.06
N VAL A 89 9.21 13.34 11.65
CA VAL A 89 9.00 14.68 12.22
C VAL A 89 8.37 14.58 13.60
N GLU A 90 7.32 13.77 13.75
CA GLU A 90 6.63 13.53 15.03
C GLU A 90 7.57 12.98 16.12
N ASP A 91 8.38 11.97 15.78
CA ASP A 91 9.39 11.36 16.67
C ASP A 91 10.50 12.34 17.05
N ARG A 92 10.84 13.31 16.18
CA ARG A 92 11.79 14.37 16.56
C ARG A 92 11.20 15.36 17.56
N PHE A 93 9.89 15.58 17.53
CA PHE A 93 9.19 16.40 18.51
C PHE A 93 8.91 15.63 19.81
N GLN A 94 8.74 14.31 19.74
CA GLN A 94 8.60 13.40 20.88
C GLN A 94 9.94 12.72 21.19
N LYS A 95 10.81 13.35 21.98
CA LYS A 95 12.08 12.72 22.44
C LYS A 95 11.82 11.38 23.15
N VAL A 96 11.85 10.26 22.43
CA VAL A 96 11.79 8.90 22.96
C VAL A 96 12.76 8.01 22.15
N ASP A 97 13.43 7.11 22.87
CA ASP A 97 14.63 6.34 22.49
C ASP A 97 14.65 5.78 21.05
N LEU A 98 15.74 6.15 20.35
CA LEU A 98 16.12 5.69 19.02
C LEU A 98 16.84 4.35 19.10
N GLU A 99 16.13 3.25 19.34
CA GLU A 99 16.67 1.90 19.04
C GLU A 99 15.72 0.98 18.26
N SER A 100 14.51 1.41 17.91
CA SER A 100 13.65 0.64 17.01
C SER A 100 13.69 1.20 15.58
N ASN A 101 14.54 0.64 14.73
CA ASN A 101 14.48 0.78 13.27
C ASN A 101 13.20 0.15 12.64
N GLU A 102 12.12 -0.02 13.40
CA GLU A 102 10.91 -0.70 12.96
C GLU A 102 9.64 0.00 13.51
N VAL A 103 9.08 0.92 12.72
CA VAL A 103 7.73 1.46 12.97
C VAL A 103 6.90 1.39 11.68
N PHE A 104 6.78 0.18 11.11
CA PHE A 104 5.95 -0.07 9.94
C PHE A 104 4.94 -1.19 10.21
N ASP A 105 4.08 -1.02 11.20
CA ASP A 105 3.15 -2.08 11.57
C ASP A 105 1.79 -1.93 10.88
N LEU A 106 1.62 -2.57 9.71
CA LEU A 106 0.30 -2.67 9.10
C LEU A 106 -0.65 -3.42 10.04
N LYS A 107 -1.78 -2.82 10.38
CA LYS A 107 -2.87 -3.53 11.06
C LYS A 107 -3.91 -3.99 10.07
N PHE A 108 -4.25 -5.28 10.15
CA PHE A 108 -5.35 -5.89 9.39
C PHE A 108 -6.53 -6.08 10.35
N THR A 109 -7.60 -5.33 10.15
CA THR A 109 -8.92 -5.58 10.75
C THR A 109 -9.80 -6.33 9.77
N VAL A 110 -10.79 -7.09 10.27
CA VAL A 110 -11.70 -7.88 9.43
C VAL A 110 -12.40 -6.98 8.41
N GLU A 111 -12.80 -5.78 8.84
CA GLU A 111 -13.42 -4.75 8.00
C GLU A 111 -12.45 -4.25 6.91
N SER A 112 -11.18 -4.02 7.23
CA SER A 112 -10.18 -3.52 6.27
C SER A 112 -9.81 -4.54 5.19
N VAL A 113 -9.86 -5.84 5.51
CA VAL A 113 -9.56 -6.93 4.55
C VAL A 113 -10.69 -7.07 3.52
N PHE A 114 -11.88 -6.53 3.81
CA PHE A 114 -13.12 -6.95 3.17
C PHE A 114 -13.96 -5.82 2.56
N ILE A 115 -13.38 -4.61 2.35
CA ILE A 115 -14.08 -3.45 1.77
C ILE A 115 -14.73 -3.73 0.38
N GLN A 116 -14.53 -4.92 -0.23
CA GLN A 116 -15.16 -5.30 -1.50
C GLN A 116 -16.22 -6.42 -1.46
N LYS A 117 -16.51 -7.09 -0.34
CA LYS A 117 -17.52 -8.17 -0.31
C LYS A 117 -18.37 -8.14 0.97
N GLU A 118 -19.60 -8.64 0.96
CA GLU A 118 -20.53 -8.61 2.12
C GLU A 118 -20.44 -9.86 3.03
N GLU A 119 -19.66 -10.86 2.67
CA GLU A 119 -19.52 -12.11 3.41
C GLU A 119 -18.26 -12.16 4.30
N GLN A 120 -18.33 -11.67 5.54
CA GLN A 120 -17.29 -11.87 6.56
C GLN A 120 -17.18 -13.37 6.93
N THR A 121 -16.49 -14.15 6.10
CA THR A 121 -16.27 -15.58 6.38
C THR A 121 -15.25 -15.76 7.50
N GLU A 122 -15.37 -16.84 8.26
CA GLU A 122 -14.41 -17.24 9.30
C GLU A 122 -12.96 -17.29 8.76
N GLN A 123 -12.78 -17.63 7.48
CA GLN A 123 -11.47 -17.64 6.81
C GLN A 123 -10.81 -16.26 6.74
N VAL A 124 -11.59 -15.20 6.49
CA VAL A 124 -11.08 -13.82 6.42
C VAL A 124 -10.62 -13.37 7.79
N LYS A 125 -11.38 -13.71 8.83
CA LYS A 125 -11.03 -13.40 10.21
C LYS A 125 -9.74 -14.10 10.63
N GLN A 126 -9.61 -15.39 10.32
CA GLN A 126 -8.40 -16.16 10.57
C GLN A 126 -7.19 -15.59 9.82
N LEU A 127 -7.35 -15.23 8.54
CA LEU A 127 -6.29 -14.59 7.76
C LEU A 127 -5.89 -13.24 8.36
N SER A 128 -6.84 -12.39 8.75
CA SER A 128 -6.57 -11.10 9.37
C SER A 128 -5.79 -11.26 10.68
N GLN A 129 -6.18 -12.22 11.52
CA GLN A 129 -5.47 -12.54 12.76
C GLN A 129 -4.07 -13.09 12.49
N ALA A 130 -3.94 -13.96 11.48
CA ALA A 130 -2.66 -14.54 11.10
C ALA A 130 -1.70 -13.48 10.56
N MET A 131 -2.17 -12.61 9.67
CA MET A 131 -1.43 -11.46 9.15
C MET A 131 -0.86 -10.63 10.30
N ASN A 132 -1.65 -10.32 11.33
CA ASN A 132 -1.18 -9.53 12.46
C ASN A 132 -0.07 -10.18 13.30
N LYS A 133 0.22 -11.48 13.14
CA LYS A 133 1.37 -12.16 13.78
C LYS A 133 2.67 -12.09 12.97
N LEU A 134 2.62 -11.65 11.71
CA LEU A 134 3.81 -11.46 10.89
C LEU A 134 4.55 -10.19 11.32
N THR A 135 5.83 -10.08 10.97
CA THR A 135 6.56 -8.82 11.16
C THR A 135 6.00 -7.72 10.25
N ALA A 136 6.19 -6.47 10.66
CA ALA A 136 5.91 -5.26 9.88
C ALA A 136 6.17 -5.40 8.37
N ARG A 137 7.40 -5.76 8.02
CA ARG A 137 7.85 -5.91 6.62
C ARG A 137 7.22 -7.11 5.91
N GLN A 138 7.01 -8.22 6.61
CA GLN A 138 6.33 -9.39 6.05
C GLN A 138 4.86 -9.09 5.73
N LYS A 139 4.18 -8.35 6.62
CA LYS A 139 2.81 -7.88 6.37
C LYS A 139 2.75 -6.96 5.16
N GLU A 140 3.65 -5.98 5.10
CA GLU A 140 3.72 -5.02 3.99
C GLU A 140 3.85 -5.72 2.64
N ILE A 141 4.80 -6.65 2.50
CA ILE A 141 5.03 -7.31 1.20
C ILE A 141 3.84 -8.16 0.76
N ILE A 142 3.15 -8.82 1.68
CA ILE A 142 1.94 -9.59 1.36
C ILE A 142 0.82 -8.63 0.95
N TYR A 143 0.66 -7.49 1.63
CA TYR A 143 -0.30 -6.47 1.25
C TYR A 143 -0.05 -5.98 -0.18
N LEU A 144 1.16 -5.50 -0.46
CA LEU A 144 1.50 -4.93 -1.75
C LEU A 144 1.38 -5.96 -2.89
N ARG A 145 1.75 -7.22 -2.62
CA ARG A 145 1.72 -8.27 -3.66
C ARG A 145 0.32 -8.78 -3.97
N TYR A 146 -0.50 -8.99 -2.94
CA TYR A 146 -1.77 -9.73 -3.09
C TYR A 146 -3.01 -8.85 -3.01
N PHE A 147 -2.93 -7.66 -2.41
CA PHE A 147 -4.04 -6.71 -2.30
C PHE A 147 -3.88 -5.53 -3.26
N GLU A 148 -2.65 -5.05 -3.46
CA GLU A 148 -2.37 -3.98 -4.44
C GLU A 148 -1.89 -4.50 -5.80
N GLU A 149 -1.74 -5.82 -5.92
CA GLU A 149 -1.34 -6.55 -7.14
C GLU A 149 -0.01 -6.10 -7.78
N LEU A 150 0.87 -5.49 -6.99
CA LEU A 150 2.14 -4.99 -7.49
C LEU A 150 3.12 -6.13 -7.77
N ASP A 151 3.96 -5.95 -8.79
CA ASP A 151 5.02 -6.89 -9.09
C ASP A 151 6.24 -6.72 -8.16
N TYR A 152 7.16 -7.68 -8.20
CA TYR A 152 8.32 -7.65 -7.30
C TYR A 152 9.31 -6.52 -7.60
N ALA A 153 9.35 -5.99 -8.83
CA ALA A 153 10.18 -4.84 -9.15
C ALA A 153 9.58 -3.58 -8.51
N GLU A 154 8.27 -3.38 -8.66
CA GLU A 154 7.53 -2.26 -8.08
C GLU A 154 7.58 -2.27 -6.55
N ILE A 155 7.37 -3.44 -5.93
CA ILE A 155 7.47 -3.59 -4.48
C ILE A 155 8.88 -3.28 -4.00
N SER A 156 9.91 -3.66 -4.77
CA SER A 156 11.30 -3.38 -4.40
C SER A 156 11.59 -1.88 -4.34
N GLU A 157 11.00 -1.10 -5.23
CA GLU A 157 11.10 0.36 -5.22
C GLU A 157 10.32 0.97 -4.04
N ILE A 158 9.12 0.47 -3.74
CA ILE A 158 8.29 0.96 -2.62
C ILE A 158 8.95 0.70 -1.26
N MET A 159 9.50 -0.51 -1.09
CA MET A 159 10.04 -0.95 0.21
C MET A 159 11.52 -0.62 0.39
N ASP A 160 12.16 0.01 -0.60
CA ASP A 160 13.60 0.29 -0.66
C ASP A 160 14.44 -0.99 -0.44
N LEU A 161 14.18 -2.00 -1.28
CA LEU A 161 14.83 -3.30 -1.25
C LEU A 161 15.42 -3.64 -2.62
N SER A 162 16.42 -4.52 -2.66
CA SER A 162 16.77 -5.16 -3.94
C SER A 162 15.66 -6.10 -4.39
N VAL A 163 15.46 -6.27 -5.71
CA VAL A 163 14.51 -7.24 -6.26
C VAL A 163 14.71 -8.64 -5.64
N LYS A 164 15.97 -9.09 -5.53
CA LYS A 164 16.33 -10.37 -4.87
C LYS A 164 15.93 -10.39 -3.38
N GLY A 165 16.12 -9.28 -2.66
CA GLY A 165 15.69 -9.13 -1.28
C GLY A 165 14.17 -9.22 -1.13
N THR A 166 13.44 -8.60 -2.06
CA THR A 166 11.98 -8.62 -2.14
C THR A 166 11.45 -10.04 -2.34
N TYR A 167 12.02 -10.82 -3.27
CA TYR A 167 11.69 -12.25 -3.43
C TYR A 167 11.90 -13.05 -2.13
N LYS A 168 13.05 -12.83 -1.47
CA LYS A 168 13.35 -13.53 -0.20
C LYS A 168 12.39 -13.15 0.91
N LEU A 169 12.05 -11.87 1.04
CA LEU A 169 11.11 -11.38 2.03
C LEU A 169 9.71 -11.94 1.78
N SER A 170 9.24 -11.95 0.53
CA SER A 170 7.95 -12.54 0.14
C SER A 170 7.90 -14.04 0.48
N ALA A 171 8.94 -14.79 0.13
CA ALA A 171 9.02 -16.21 0.45
C ALA A 171 8.96 -16.48 1.97
N ARG A 172 9.68 -15.68 2.77
CA ARG A 172 9.64 -15.77 4.24
C ARG A 172 8.29 -15.37 4.81
N ALA A 173 7.64 -14.35 4.26
CA ALA A 173 6.32 -13.90 4.69
C ALA A 173 5.25 -14.96 4.42
N LEU A 174 5.28 -15.59 3.24
CA LEU A 174 4.39 -16.70 2.91
C LEU A 174 4.62 -17.91 3.81
N GLU A 175 5.87 -18.22 4.13
CA GLU A 175 6.20 -19.33 5.03
C GLU A 175 5.68 -19.06 6.46
N ALA A 176 5.94 -17.87 7.00
CA ALA A 176 5.43 -17.47 8.30
C ALA A 176 3.89 -17.51 8.37
N LEU A 177 3.23 -17.00 7.33
CA LEU A 177 1.76 -17.02 7.26
C LEU A 177 1.20 -18.45 7.18
N ARG A 178 1.88 -19.33 6.44
CA ARG A 178 1.56 -20.75 6.34
C ARG A 178 1.65 -21.45 7.69
N GLU A 179 2.74 -21.21 8.43
CA GLU A 179 2.95 -21.78 9.77
C GLU A 179 1.90 -21.29 10.77
N VAL A 180 1.57 -19.99 10.74
CA VAL A 180 0.57 -19.41 11.63
C VAL A 180 -0.84 -19.97 11.38
N LEU A 181 -1.20 -20.19 10.11
CA LEU A 181 -2.50 -20.75 9.74
C LEU A 181 -2.53 -22.29 9.82
N ASN A 182 -1.37 -22.93 9.89
CA ASN A 182 -1.20 -24.39 9.86
C ASN A 182 -1.91 -25.05 8.67
N ILE A 183 -1.70 -24.50 7.47
CA ILE A 183 -2.30 -24.98 6.22
C ILE A 183 -1.24 -25.31 5.16
N ASP A 184 -1.65 -26.05 4.12
CA ASP A 184 -0.81 -26.30 2.96
C ASP A 184 -0.53 -25.02 2.16
N LYS A 185 0.67 -24.96 1.57
CA LYS A 185 1.10 -23.81 0.75
C LYS A 185 0.16 -23.54 -0.42
N PHE A 186 -0.36 -24.59 -1.05
CA PHE A 186 -1.31 -24.46 -2.16
C PHE A 186 -2.64 -23.85 -1.71
N VAL A 187 -3.13 -24.24 -0.52
CA VAL A 187 -4.35 -23.69 0.08
C VAL A 187 -4.14 -22.23 0.43
N LEU A 188 -3.00 -21.87 1.03
CA LEU A 188 -2.65 -20.48 1.32
C LEU A 188 -2.64 -19.62 0.05
N LEU A 189 -1.97 -20.07 -1.01
CA LEU A 189 -1.94 -19.35 -2.27
C LEU A 189 -3.33 -19.23 -2.91
N ALA A 190 -4.16 -20.27 -2.82
CA ALA A 190 -5.54 -20.21 -3.30
C ALA A 190 -6.37 -19.17 -2.52
N ILE A 191 -6.24 -19.10 -1.19
CA ILE A 191 -6.92 -18.09 -0.37
C ILE A 191 -6.47 -16.68 -0.79
N LEU A 192 -5.16 -16.44 -0.87
CA LEU A 192 -4.61 -15.13 -1.25
C LEU A 192 -4.99 -14.73 -2.68
N LEU A 193 -5.08 -15.68 -3.62
CA LEU A 193 -5.51 -15.43 -4.99
C LEU A 193 -7.03 -15.28 -5.12
N ASN A 194 -7.83 -15.86 -4.23
CA ASN A 194 -9.28 -15.65 -4.21
C ASN A 194 -9.67 -14.28 -3.66
N LEU A 195 -8.79 -13.64 -2.88
CA LEU A 195 -8.92 -12.23 -2.49
C LEU A 195 -8.61 -11.26 -3.64
N LYS A 196 -8.03 -11.75 -4.74
CA LYS A 196 -7.71 -11.02 -5.98
C LYS A 196 -8.94 -10.73 -6.86
N ARG A 197 -10.16 -10.98 -6.40
CA ARG A 197 -11.38 -10.92 -7.23
C ARG A 197 -12.55 -10.29 -6.50
#